data_AF-A0A4R4AZN9-F1
#
_entry.id   AF-A0A4R4AZN9-F1
#
_cell.length_a   1.000
_cell.length_b   1.000
_cell.length_c   1.000
_cell.angle_alpha   90.00
_cell.angle_beta   90.00
_cell.angle_gamma   90.00
#
_symmetry.space_group_name_H-M   'P 1'
#
loop_
_entity.id
_entity.type
_entity.pdbx_description
1 polymer ?
#
loop_
_entity_poly.entity_id
_entity_poly.type
_entity_poly.pdbx_seq_one_letter_code
_entity_poly.pdbx_strand_id
1 'polypeptide(L)' 'MLVLQVKPLEIDFLFVDENQRGNGLGSKILDRIEKEAISKGCKYVFLNTFGFQAKDFYPKHGYELAFQLENYPIL' A
#
# COMPACT_ATOMS: atom_id res chain seq x y z
N MET A 1 -23.69 -11.11 -17.75
CA MET A 1 -22.32 -10.69 -17.42
C MET A 1 -21.99 -11.22 -16.02
N LEU A 2 -21.15 -12.25 -15.92
CA LEU A 2 -20.64 -12.73 -14.64
C LEU A 2 -19.51 -11.80 -14.20
N VAL A 3 -19.68 -11.09 -13.09
CA VAL A 3 -18.60 -10.31 -12.47
C VAL A 3 -17.98 -11.18 -11.39
N LEU A 4 -16.80 -11.73 -11.66
CA LEU A 4 -15.98 -12.36 -10.62
C LEU A 4 -15.43 -11.24 -9.72
N GLN A 5 -16.01 -11.07 -8.54
CA GLN A 5 -15.43 -10.18 -7.53
C GLN A 5 -14.23 -10.88 -6.90
N VAL A 6 -13.03 -10.49 -7.31
CA VAL A 6 -11.80 -10.80 -6.56
C VAL A 6 -11.67 -9.72 -5.49
N LYS A 7 -11.73 -10.08 -4.21
CA LYS A 7 -11.54 -9.12 -3.12
C LYS A 7 -10.07 -8.68 -3.08
N PRO A 8 -9.76 -7.38 -3.24
CA PRO A 8 -8.41 -6.87 -3.06
C PRO A 8 -8.12 -6.60 -1.58
N LEU A 9 -6.83 -6.46 -1.24
CA LEU A 9 -6.39 -5.75 -0.05
C LEU A 9 -6.31 -4.26 -0.38
N GLU A 10 -7.00 -3.44 0.39
CA GLU A 10 -6.85 -1.98 0.38
C GLU A 10 -6.16 -1.58 1.69
N ILE A 11 -5.07 -0.82 1.59
CA ILE A 11 -4.36 -0.27 2.76
C ILE A 11 -4.70 1.21 2.87
N ASP A 12 -5.62 1.54 3.78
CA ASP A 12 -6.02 2.93 4.04
C ASP A 12 -4.88 3.71 4.72
N PHE A 13 -4.29 3.11 5.78
CA PHE A 13 -3.23 3.73 6.56
C PHE A 13 -2.19 2.71 7.00
N LEU A 14 -0.93 3.02 6.72
CA LEU A 14 0.22 2.36 7.32
C LEU A 14 1.15 3.42 7.90
N PHE A 15 1.27 3.44 9.22
CA PHE A 15 2.06 4.43 9.93
C PHE A 15 3.08 3.75 10.85
N VAL A 16 4.29 4.30 10.86
CA VAL A 16 5.33 3.98 11.83
C VAL A 16 5.75 5.27 12.50
N ASP A 17 5.73 5.26 13.83
CA ASP A 17 6.21 6.35 14.68
C ASP A 17 7.61 6.78 14.25
N GLU A 18 7.89 8.07 14.27
CA GLU A 18 9.13 8.62 13.74
C GLU A 18 10.37 8.05 14.43
N ASN A 19 10.28 7.80 15.74
CA ASN A 19 11.36 7.22 16.53
C ASN A 19 11.61 5.74 16.22
N GLN A 20 10.69 5.11 15.49
CA GLN A 20 10.76 3.70 15.09
C GLN A 20 11.01 3.53 13.59
N ARG A 21 11.22 4.61 12.83
CA ARG A 21 11.56 4.53 11.40
C ARG A 21 13.01 4.09 11.19
N GLY A 22 13.32 3.60 9.99
CA GLY A 22 14.67 3.19 9.60
C GLY A 22 15.13 1.81 10.08
N ASN A 23 14.35 1.13 10.93
CA ASN A 23 14.66 -0.22 11.44
C ASN A 23 13.95 -1.37 10.66
N GLY A 24 13.27 -1.04 9.55
CA GLY A 24 12.51 -1.99 8.73
C GLY A 24 11.15 -2.39 9.30
N LEU A 25 10.63 -1.73 10.34
CA LEU A 25 9.33 -2.06 10.94
C LEU A 25 8.16 -1.94 9.93
N GLY A 26 8.13 -0.87 9.12
CA GLY A 26 7.10 -0.69 8.09
C GLY A 26 7.08 -1.86 7.10
N SER A 27 8.25 -2.30 6.64
CA SER A 27 8.39 -3.45 5.74
C SER A 27 7.89 -4.75 6.37
N LYS A 28 8.17 -4.98 7.67
CA LYS A 28 7.69 -6.16 8.40
C LYS A 28 6.16 -6.16 8.55
N ILE A 29 5.57 -4.99 8.80
CA ILE A 29 4.12 -4.85 8.90
C ILE A 29 3.49 -5.12 7.52
N LEU A 30 4.01 -4.51 6.46
CA LEU A 30 3.52 -4.68 5.09
C LEU A 30 3.55 -6.16 4.66
N ASP A 31 4.69 -6.85 4.82
CA ASP A 31 4.86 -8.27 4.49
C ASP A 31 3.84 -9.16 5.24
N ARG A 32 3.56 -8.85 6.51
CA ARG A 32 2.59 -9.61 7.30
C ARG A 32 1.17 -9.45 6.78
N ILE A 33 0.76 -8.23 6.43
CA ILE A 33 -0.58 -7.93 5.93
C ILE A 33 -0.77 -8.56 4.54
N GLU A 34 0.24 -8.50 3.68
CA GLU A 34 0.22 -9.11 2.34
C GLU A 34 0.11 -10.63 2.41
N LYS A 35 0.87 -11.29 3.28
CA LYS A 35 0.76 -12.74 3.52
C LYS A 35 -0.62 -13.15 4.00
N GLU A 36 -1.25 -12.36 4.87
CA GLU A 36 -2.62 -12.60 5.32
C GLU A 36 -3.64 -12.39 4.19
N ALA A 37 -3.45 -11.39 3.34
CA ALA A 37 -4.31 -11.17 2.19
C ALA A 37 -4.22 -12.34 1.18
N ILE A 38 -3.01 -12.81 0.89
CA ILE A 38 -2.78 -13.98 0.02
C ILE A 38 -3.49 -15.22 0.59
N SER A 39 -3.38 -15.48 1.89
CA SER A 39 -4.04 -16.65 2.51
C SER A 39 -5.56 -16.58 2.47
N LYS A 40 -6.13 -15.37 2.37
CA LYS A 40 -7.56 -15.12 2.15
C LYS A 40 -7.98 -15.11 0.68
N GLY A 41 -7.06 -15.41 -0.24
CA GLY A 41 -7.33 -15.48 -1.68
C GLY A 41 -7.33 -14.12 -2.39
N CYS A 42 -6.85 -13.04 -1.74
CA CYS A 42 -6.65 -11.77 -2.41
C CYS A 42 -5.53 -11.91 -3.46
N LYS A 43 -5.76 -11.37 -4.65
CA LYS A 43 -4.78 -11.37 -5.76
C LYS A 43 -4.15 -10.01 -6.02
N TYR A 44 -4.74 -8.97 -5.46
CA TYR A 44 -4.38 -7.58 -5.71
C TYR A 44 -4.28 -6.84 -4.38
N VAL A 45 -3.32 -5.92 -4.31
CA VAL A 45 -3.18 -4.93 -3.26
C VAL A 45 -3.08 -3.56 -3.92
N PHE A 46 -3.76 -2.57 -3.34
CA PHE A 46 -3.61 -1.18 -3.75
C PHE A 46 -3.71 -0.26 -2.54
N LEU A 47 -3.15 0.94 -2.70
CA LEU A 47 -3.16 2.01 -1.73
C LEU A 47 -2.91 3.33 -2.45
N ASN A 48 -3.19 4.42 -1.74
CA ASN A 48 -2.82 5.76 -2.16
C ASN A 48 -1.77 6.31 -1.20
N THR A 49 -0.78 7.03 -1.72
CA THR A 49 0.21 7.74 -0.90
C THR A 49 0.46 9.10 -1.50
N PHE A 50 0.65 10.14 -0.68
CA PHE A 50 1.11 11.41 -1.21
C PHE A 50 2.58 11.31 -1.63
N GLY A 51 3.01 12.06 -2.64
CA GLY A 51 4.40 12.02 -3.11
C GLY A 51 5.45 12.40 -2.05
N PHE A 52 5.07 13.18 -1.03
CA PHE A 52 5.94 13.48 0.12
C PHE A 52 5.96 12.35 1.17
N GLN A 53 4.98 11.45 1.12
CA GLN A 53 4.88 10.28 1.99
C GLN A 53 5.47 9.07 1.25
N ALA A 54 6.49 8.46 1.84
CA ALA A 54 6.89 7.10 1.46
C ALA A 54 7.22 6.91 -0.04
N LYS A 55 7.74 7.96 -0.71
CA LYS A 55 8.01 8.01 -2.17
C LYS A 55 8.71 6.75 -2.69
N ASP A 56 9.73 6.28 -1.98
CA ASP A 56 10.52 5.12 -2.39
C ASP A 56 10.13 3.84 -1.64
N PHE A 57 9.20 3.91 -0.68
CA PHE A 57 8.88 2.76 0.17
C PHE A 57 8.13 1.69 -0.62
N TYR A 58 6.96 2.01 -1.18
CA TYR A 58 6.14 1.03 -1.90
C TYR A 58 6.80 0.51 -3.19
N PRO A 59 7.49 1.34 -4.00
CA PRO A 59 8.24 0.82 -5.15
C PRO A 59 9.35 -0.18 -4.76
N LYS A 60 10.02 0.00 -3.61
CA LYS A 60 11.00 -0.99 -3.09
C LYS A 60 10.35 -2.32 -2.68
N HIS A 61 9.03 -2.31 -2.46
CA HIS A 61 8.22 -3.49 -2.15
C HIS A 61 7.50 -4.08 -3.38
N GLY A 62 7.81 -3.60 -4.60
CA GLY A 62 7.25 -4.14 -5.84
C GLY A 62 5.90 -3.55 -6.24
N TYR A 63 5.46 -2.47 -5.59
CA TYR A 63 4.28 -1.73 -6.02
C TYR A 63 4.59 -0.92 -7.28
N GLU A 64 3.65 -0.90 -8.20
CA GLU A 64 3.72 -0.13 -9.44
C GLU A 64 2.74 1.04 -9.39
N LEU A 65 3.14 2.18 -9.95
CA LEU A 65 2.29 3.37 -10.04
C LEU A 65 1.17 3.12 -11.06
N ALA A 66 -0.06 2.97 -10.57
CA ALA A 66 -1.23 2.83 -11.44
C ALA A 66 -1.79 4.19 -11.90
N PHE A 67 -1.78 5.20 -11.03
CA PHE A 67 -2.34 6.52 -11.27
C PHE A 67 -1.66 7.57 -10.38
N GLN A 68 -1.49 8.78 -10.91
CA GLN A 68 -1.01 9.93 -10.14
C GLN A 68 -1.90 11.13 -10.44
N LEU A 69 -2.43 11.75 -9.37
CA LEU A 69 -3.08 13.05 -9.44
C LEU A 69 -2.08 14.13 -9.08
N GLU A 70 -1.75 14.98 -10.05
CA GLU A 70 -0.89 16.15 -9.83
C GLU A 70 -1.72 17.35 -9.33
N ASN A 71 -1.06 18.23 -8.55
CA ASN A 71 -1.65 19.47 -8.05
C ASN A 71 -2.99 19.26 -7.33
N TYR A 72 -3.00 18.34 -6.36
CA TYR A 72 -4.19 18.01 -5.57
C TYR A 72 -4.85 19.31 -5.03
N PRO A 73 -6.00 19.73 -5.58
CA PRO A 73 -6.53 21.05 -5.29
C PRO A 73 -7.10 21.09 -3.87
N ILE A 74 -6.82 22.19 -3.17
CA ILE A 74 -7.55 22.54 -1.96
C ILE A 74 -8.75 23.37 -2.44
N LEU A 75 -9.96 22.88 -2.18
CA LEU A 75 -11.19 23.65 -2.41
C LEU A 75 -11.32 24.78 -1.39
#